data_AF-A0A7R9HDZ6-F1
#
_entry.id   AF-A0A7R9HDZ6-F1
#
_cell.length_a   1.000
_cell.length_b   1.000
_cell.length_c   1.000
_cell.angle_alpha   90.00
_cell.angle_beta   90.00
_cell.angle_gamma   90.00
#
_symmetry.space_group_name_H-M   'P 1'
#
loop_
_entity.id
_entity.type
_entity.pdbx_description
1 polymer ?
#
loop_
_entity_poly.entity_id
_entity_poly.type
_entity_poly.pdbx_seq_one_letter_code
_entity_poly.pdbx_strand_id
1 'polypeptide(L)'
;YLYTLFLSIFVHLVPLYLCTPCSRPVPLQDTPESEYLLTLKKDFVDYLHDSPAYLQHTVTKKDIERYSDRYQTLAKGQGQLKLDWSRFPKELRPHVKMKTTSRKRKLQGAISGGKPAKIAKKNVDITST
;
A
#
# COMPACT_ATOMS: atom_id res chain seq x y z
N TYR A 1 50.87 34.22 7.66
CA TYR A 1 49.52 34.58 8.13
C TYR A 1 48.40 33.91 7.33
N LEU A 2 48.39 33.97 6.00
CA LEU A 2 47.36 33.27 5.19
C LEU A 2 47.48 31.74 5.25
N TYR A 3 48.70 31.18 5.17
CA TYR A 3 48.93 29.74 5.27
C TYR A 3 48.59 29.15 6.66
N THR A 4 48.82 29.92 7.72
CA THR A 4 48.51 29.52 9.10
C THR A 4 47.00 29.54 9.34
N LEU A 5 46.27 30.51 8.77
CA LEU A 5 44.81 30.51 8.78
C LEU A 5 44.22 29.37 7.93
N PHE A 6 44.84 29.06 6.79
CA PHE A 6 44.40 27.98 5.90
C PHE A 6 44.58 26.59 6.55
N LEU A 7 45.72 26.33 7.18
CA LEU A 7 45.93 25.10 7.98
C LEU A 7 44.99 25.05 9.20
N SER A 8 44.72 26.18 9.86
CA SER A 8 43.77 26.28 10.97
C SER A 8 42.33 25.93 10.57
N ILE A 9 41.90 26.30 9.36
CA ILE A 9 40.57 25.99 8.82
C ILE A 9 40.48 24.51 8.42
N PHE A 10 41.55 23.95 7.84
CA PHE A 10 41.56 22.55 7.39
C PHE A 10 41.63 21.54 8.55
N VAL A 11 42.28 21.88 9.67
CA VAL A 11 42.26 21.08 10.92
C VAL A 11 40.89 21.14 11.61
N HIS A 12 40.07 22.16 11.33
CA HIS A 12 38.71 22.31 11.84
C HIS A 12 37.63 21.81 10.88
N LEU A 13 38.00 21.16 9.76
CA LEU A 13 37.07 20.39 8.95
C LEU A 13 36.82 19.03 9.64
N VAL A 14 36.11 19.14 10.76
CA VAL A 14 35.63 18.06 11.64
C VAL A 14 35.08 16.91 10.79
N PRO A 15 35.70 15.71 10.82
CA PRO A 15 35.23 14.57 10.04
C PRO A 15 33.85 14.12 10.52
N LEU A 16 32.96 13.79 9.57
CA LEU A 16 31.71 13.10 9.85
C LEU A 16 32.02 11.85 10.69
N TYR A 17 31.43 11.80 11.88
CA TYR A 17 31.75 10.88 12.98
C TYR A 17 32.96 11.31 13.83
N LEU A 18 32.75 12.33 14.66
CA LEU A 18 33.50 12.46 15.89
C LEU A 18 33.20 11.23 16.74
N CYS A 19 34.10 10.26 16.64
CA CYS A 19 34.22 9.14 17.55
C CYS A 19 34.27 9.75 18.95
N THR A 20 33.17 9.65 19.70
CA THR A 20 33.10 10.02 21.11
C THR A 20 34.18 9.20 21.84
N PRO A 21 35.37 9.76 22.16
CA PRO A 21 36.50 8.92 22.52
C PRO A 21 36.44 8.43 23.97
N CYS A 22 35.42 8.77 24.75
CA CYS A 22 35.42 8.52 26.19
C CYS A 22 34.11 8.04 26.85
N SER A 23 33.04 7.74 26.11
CA SER A 23 31.83 7.18 26.75
C SER A 23 31.22 6.06 25.93
N ARG A 24 31.51 4.81 26.32
CA ARG A 24 30.69 3.68 25.90
C ARG A 24 29.28 3.88 26.48
N PRO A 25 28.21 3.60 25.71
CA PRO A 25 26.86 3.68 26.23
C PRO A 25 26.73 2.75 27.44
N VAL A 26 25.91 3.16 28.40
CA VAL A 26 25.62 2.37 29.60
C VAL A 26 25.18 0.96 29.18
N PRO A 27 25.74 -0.10 29.79
CA PRO A 27 25.35 -1.46 29.45
C PRO A 27 23.87 -1.66 29.74
N LEU A 28 23.21 -2.46 28.90
CA LEU A 28 21.81 -2.79 29.10
C LEU A 28 21.66 -3.58 30.41
N GLN A 29 20.59 -3.31 31.15
CA GLN A 29 20.28 -4.03 32.37
C GLN A 29 19.74 -5.41 32.00
N ASP A 30 20.49 -6.46 32.33
CA ASP A 30 20.12 -7.86 32.09
C ASP A 30 19.38 -8.40 33.30
N THR A 31 18.12 -7.99 33.45
CA THR A 31 17.22 -8.46 34.50
C THR A 31 16.09 -9.27 33.85
N PRO A 32 15.52 -10.29 34.53
CA PRO A 32 14.42 -11.06 33.94
C PRO A 32 13.20 -10.19 33.60
N GLU A 33 12.98 -9.12 34.37
CA GLU A 33 11.91 -8.15 34.12
C GLU A 33 12.14 -7.35 32.82
N SER A 34 13.38 -6.91 32.56
CA SER A 34 13.72 -6.17 31.34
C SER A 34 13.60 -7.03 30.09
N GLU A 35 13.97 -8.31 30.15
CA GLU A 35 13.80 -9.27 29.05
C GLU A 35 12.33 -9.52 28.70
N TYR A 36 11.47 -9.65 29.71
CA TYR A 36 10.03 -9.79 29.51
C TYR A 36 9.43 -8.57 28.79
N LEU A 37 9.77 -7.37 29.26
CA LEU A 37 9.29 -6.13 28.64
C LEU A 37 9.79 -5.95 27.21
N LEU A 38 11.02 -6.39 26.90
CA LEU A 38 11.55 -6.38 25.55
C LEU A 38 10.79 -7.31 24.62
N THR A 39 10.45 -8.51 25.08
CA THR A 39 9.61 -9.46 24.33
C THR A 39 8.25 -8.84 24.06
N LEU A 40 7.57 -8.34 25.09
CA LEU A 40 6.28 -7.67 24.93
C LEU A 40 6.34 -6.50 23.93
N LYS A 41 7.38 -5.67 24.00
CA LYS A 41 7.54 -4.54 23.07
C LYS A 41 7.60 -5.01 21.62
N LYS A 42 8.29 -6.12 21.35
CA LYS A 42 8.37 -6.69 20.00
C LYS A 42 7.00 -7.20 19.55
N ASP A 43 6.31 -7.96 20.41
CA ASP A 43 4.97 -8.49 20.12
C ASP A 43 3.96 -7.39 19.79
N PHE A 44 4.01 -6.26 20.51
CA PHE A 44 3.17 -5.10 20.22
C PHE A 44 3.46 -4.47 18.86
N VAL A 45 4.72 -4.42 18.45
CA VAL A 45 5.10 -3.89 17.13
C VAL A 45 4.52 -4.76 16.03
N ASP A 46 4.64 -6.08 16.17
CA ASP A 46 4.09 -7.04 15.20
C ASP A 46 2.56 -6.95 15.14
N TYR A 47 1.91 -6.92 16.31
CA TYR A 47 0.45 -6.75 16.41
C TYR A 47 -0.04 -5.46 15.74
N LEU A 48 0.64 -4.34 15.98
CA LEU A 48 0.25 -3.05 15.39
C LEU A 48 0.48 -3.03 13.88
N HIS A 49 1.55 -3.67 13.39
CA HIS A 49 1.85 -3.76 11.96
C HIS A 49 0.80 -4.61 11.20
N ASP A 50 0.28 -5.66 11.83
CA ASP A 50 -0.78 -6.50 11.25
C ASP A 50 -2.18 -5.90 11.42
N SER A 51 -2.32 -4.90 12.29
CA SER A 51 -3.59 -4.22 12.52
C SER A 51 -4.07 -3.41 11.30
N PRO A 52 -5.39 -3.28 11.09
CA PRO A 52 -5.93 -2.46 9.99
C PRO A 52 -5.74 -0.95 10.20
N ALA A 53 -5.19 -0.53 11.34
CA ALA A 53 -4.83 0.86 11.62
C ALA A 53 -3.46 1.22 11.02
N TYR A 54 -2.65 0.23 10.63
CA TYR A 54 -1.36 0.47 9.99
C TYR A 54 -1.55 0.97 8.55
N LEU A 55 -1.20 2.23 8.31
CA LEU A 55 -1.32 2.85 7.00
C LEU A 55 -0.04 2.63 6.20
N GLN A 56 -0.11 1.76 5.18
CA GLN A 56 0.96 1.63 4.20
C GLN A 56 0.91 2.76 3.18
N HIS A 57 2.05 3.40 2.94
CA HIS A 57 2.21 4.38 1.86
C HIS A 57 1.86 3.71 0.51
N THR A 58 0.90 4.28 -0.22
CA THR A 58 0.55 3.78 -1.54
C THR A 58 1.70 4.05 -2.50
N VAL A 59 2.45 3.01 -2.88
CA VAL A 59 3.50 3.11 -3.88
C VAL A 59 2.87 3.63 -5.17
N THR A 60 3.32 4.80 -5.63
CA THR A 60 2.88 5.45 -6.86
C THR A 60 2.91 4.48 -8.03
N LYS A 61 1.93 4.59 -8.93
CA LYS A 61 1.68 3.70 -10.06
C LYS A 61 2.98 3.31 -10.78
N LYS A 62 3.20 2.01 -10.93
CA LYS A 62 4.28 1.45 -11.73
C LYS A 62 4.08 1.87 -13.19
N ASP A 63 5.18 2.18 -13.87
CA ASP A 63 5.21 2.64 -15.27
C ASP A 63 4.60 1.61 -16.25
N ILE A 64 4.62 0.32 -15.90
CA ILE A 64 4.15 -0.78 -16.75
C ILE A 64 3.15 -1.66 -15.99
N GLU A 65 2.02 -1.96 -16.62
CA GLU A 65 1.02 -2.91 -16.10
C GLU A 65 1.54 -4.34 -16.23
N ARG A 66 1.91 -4.96 -15.10
CA ARG A 66 2.43 -6.33 -15.08
C ARG A 66 1.32 -7.31 -14.74
N TYR A 67 1.17 -8.38 -15.52
CA TYR A 67 0.15 -9.42 -15.28
C TYR A 67 0.21 -10.00 -13.85
N SER A 68 1.40 -10.04 -13.23
CA SER A 68 1.59 -10.49 -11.85
C SER A 68 0.83 -9.67 -10.82
N ASP A 69 0.55 -8.40 -11.10
CA ASP A 69 -0.09 -7.50 -10.15
C ASP A 69 -1.54 -7.94 -9.85
N ARG A 70 -2.20 -8.65 -10.79
CA ARG A 70 -3.54 -9.23 -10.55
C ARG A 70 -3.59 -10.18 -9.35
N TYR A 71 -2.53 -10.93 -9.12
CA TYR A 71 -2.45 -11.88 -8.00
C TYR A 71 -1.98 -11.19 -6.71
N GLN A 72 -1.16 -10.15 -6.82
CA GLN A 72 -0.69 -9.37 -5.66
C GLN A 72 -1.83 -8.56 -5.00
N THR A 73 -2.80 -8.07 -5.77
CA THR A 73 -3.93 -7.30 -5.23
C THR A 73 -4.91 -8.15 -4.45
N LEU A 74 -5.10 -9.42 -4.85
CA LEU A 74 -6.02 -10.35 -4.18
C LEU A 74 -5.48 -10.80 -2.81
N ALA A 75 -4.15 -10.97 -2.70
CA ALA A 75 -3.49 -11.34 -1.45
C ALA A 75 -3.45 -10.20 -0.42
N LYS A 76 -3.52 -8.94 -0.86
CA LYS A 76 -3.42 -7.74 0.01
C LYS A 76 -4.76 -7.27 0.58
N GLY A 77 -5.79 -8.10 0.59
CA GLY A 77 -7.10 -7.78 1.16
C GLY A 77 -7.06 -7.63 2.68
N GLN A 78 -6.32 -6.66 3.21
CA GLN A 78 -6.35 -6.29 4.62
C GLN A 78 -7.69 -5.60 4.91
N GLY A 79 -8.34 -6.05 5.99
CA GLY A 79 -9.69 -5.64 6.37
C GLY A 79 -9.79 -4.13 6.52
N GLN A 80 -10.79 -3.52 5.88
CA GLN A 80 -11.07 -2.10 6.06
C GLN A 80 -11.54 -1.84 7.49
N LEU A 81 -10.87 -0.93 8.20
CA LEU A 81 -11.30 -0.49 9.52
C LEU A 81 -12.67 0.20 9.41
N LYS A 82 -13.69 -0.38 10.05
CA LYS A 82 -15.02 0.22 10.11
C LYS A 82 -15.02 1.35 11.13
N LEU A 83 -15.02 2.59 10.65
CA LEU A 83 -15.08 3.79 11.49
C LEU A 83 -16.49 4.37 11.51
N ASP A 84 -16.93 4.81 12.70
CA ASP A 84 -18.17 5.57 12.86
C ASP A 84 -17.95 7.04 12.48
N TRP A 85 -18.36 7.41 11.26
CA TRP A 85 -18.20 8.77 10.71
C TRP A 85 -19.04 9.88 11.38
N SER A 86 -19.83 9.54 12.40
CA SER A 86 -20.60 10.48 13.21
C SER A 86 -19.71 11.26 14.19
N ARG A 87 -18.61 10.65 14.65
CA ARG A 87 -17.68 11.23 15.64
C ARG A 87 -16.58 12.08 15.00
N PHE A 88 -16.36 11.92 13.70
CA PHE A 88 -15.31 12.62 12.96
C PHE A 88 -15.86 13.85 12.22
N PRO A 89 -15.05 14.92 12.07
CA PRO A 89 -15.39 16.05 11.23
C PRO A 89 -15.62 15.61 9.78
N LYS A 90 -16.50 16.33 9.07
CA LYS A 90 -16.95 15.96 7.71
C LYS A 90 -15.82 15.95 6.68
N GLU A 91 -14.72 16.67 6.94
CA GLU A 91 -13.55 16.80 6.07
C GLU A 91 -12.72 15.51 5.98
N LEU A 92 -12.74 14.68 7.03
CA LEU A 92 -11.99 13.41 7.05
C LEU A 92 -12.69 12.28 6.31
N ARG A 93 -13.93 12.50 5.84
CA ARG A 93 -14.68 11.46 5.15
C ARG A 93 -14.05 11.21 3.78
N PRO A 94 -13.73 9.94 3.43
CA PRO A 94 -13.10 9.63 2.16
C PRO A 94 -14.05 10.05 1.03
N HIS A 95 -13.61 11.04 0.25
CA HIS A 95 -14.33 11.49 -0.93
C HIS A 95 -14.08 10.51 -2.08
N VAL A 96 -14.78 9.38 -2.07
CA VAL A 96 -14.70 8.40 -3.16
C VAL A 96 -15.33 9.04 -4.40
N LYS A 97 -14.49 9.61 -5.28
CA LYS A 97 -14.90 9.95 -6.64
C LYS A 97 -15.20 8.61 -7.33
N MET A 98 -16.47 8.21 -7.30
CA MET A 98 -17.00 7.13 -8.11
C MET A 98 -16.52 7.38 -9.54
N LYS A 99 -15.60 6.55 -10.02
CA LYS A 99 -15.28 6.51 -11.45
C LYS A 99 -16.55 6.03 -12.11
N THR A 100 -17.36 6.96 -12.60
CA THR A 100 -18.55 6.66 -13.39
C THR A 100 -18.07 5.76 -14.52
N THR A 101 -18.34 4.46 -14.42
CA THR A 101 -18.21 3.55 -15.53
C THR A 101 -19.06 4.16 -16.63
N SER A 102 -18.40 4.60 -17.70
CA SER A 102 -19.07 5.19 -18.85
C SER A 102 -20.20 4.26 -19.24
N ARG A 103 -21.44 4.74 -19.11
CA ARG A 103 -22.66 4.03 -19.50
C ARG A 103 -22.40 3.38 -20.86
N LYS A 104 -22.47 2.05 -20.92
CA LYS A 104 -22.54 1.31 -22.19
C LYS A 104 -23.70 1.92 -22.97
N ARG A 105 -23.42 2.70 -24.02
CA ARG A 105 -24.44 3.24 -24.91
C ARG A 105 -25.09 2.04 -25.58
N LYS A 106 -26.32 1.71 -25.18
CA LYS A 106 -27.19 0.81 -25.93
C LYS A 106 -27.52 1.54 -27.24
N LEU A 107 -26.89 1.15 -28.35
CA LEU A 107 -27.33 1.53 -29.68
C LEU A 107 -28.78 1.03 -29.82
N GLN A 108 -29.75 1.91 -29.68
CA GLN A 108 -31.11 1.67 -30.15
C GLN A 108 -31.13 2.13 -31.60
N GLY A 109 -30.96 1.18 -32.51
CA GLY A 109 -31.32 1.37 -33.91
C GLY A 109 -32.84 1.51 -34.00
N ALA A 110 -33.30 2.71 -34.35
CA ALA A 110 -34.63 2.92 -34.89
C ALA A 110 -34.49 3.10 -36.40
N ILE A 111 -34.49 1.98 -37.14
CA ILE A 111 -34.97 1.98 -38.52
C ILE A 111 -36.02 0.88 -38.61
N SER A 112 -37.22 1.36 -38.85
CA SER A 112 -38.45 0.66 -39.16
C SER A 112 -38.30 -0.37 -40.27
N GLY A 113 -38.95 -1.53 -40.09
CA GLY A 113 -39.46 -2.36 -41.18
C GLY A 113 -38.63 -3.61 -41.50
N GLY A 114 -39.17 -4.78 -41.15
CA GLY A 114 -38.67 -6.07 -41.64
C GLY A 114 -39.11 -7.25 -40.76
N LYS A 115 -40.02 -8.08 -41.27
CA LYS A 115 -40.60 -9.27 -40.61
C LYS A 115 -39.51 -10.25 -40.13
N PRO A 116 -39.69 -10.96 -39.01
CA PRO A 116 -38.73 -12.00 -38.60
C PRO A 116 -38.90 -13.27 -39.46
N ALA A 117 -37.87 -13.61 -40.23
CA ALA A 117 -37.76 -14.90 -40.90
C ALA A 117 -37.45 -16.00 -39.87
N LYS A 118 -38.24 -17.06 -39.88
CA LYS A 118 -38.04 -18.26 -39.05
C LYS A 118 -36.76 -18.98 -39.50
N ILE A 119 -35.74 -19.03 -38.64
CA ILE A 119 -34.60 -19.92 -38.81
C ILE A 119 -34.93 -21.23 -38.10
N ALA A 120 -35.12 -22.29 -38.88
CA ALA A 120 -35.35 -23.64 -38.40
C ALA A 120 -34.09 -24.18 -37.70
N LYS A 121 -34.23 -24.65 -36.46
CA LYS A 121 -33.18 -25.38 -35.76
C LYS A 121 -33.18 -26.83 -36.26
N LYS A 122 -32.19 -27.19 -37.07
CA LYS A 122 -31.79 -28.58 -37.31
C LYS A 122 -31.00 -29.05 -36.09
N ASN A 123 -31.53 -30.02 -35.34
CA ASN A 123 -30.77 -30.79 -34.36
C ASN A 123 -29.94 -31.85 -35.12
N VAL A 124 -28.70 -32.03 -34.70
CA VAL A 124 -27.84 -33.15 -35.13
C VAL A 124 -27.67 -34.03 -33.91
N ASP A 125 -28.29 -35.19 -33.94
CA ASP A 125 -28.09 -36.23 -32.92
C ASP A 125 -26.74 -36.90 -33.17
N ILE A 126 -25.82 -36.76 -32.22
CA ILE A 126 -24.59 -37.54 -32.21
C ILE A 126 -24.89 -38.79 -31.37
N THR A 127 -25.35 -39.84 -32.03
CA THR A 127 -25.18 -41.20 -31.52
C THR A 127 -23.75 -41.63 -31.86
N SER A 128 -22.96 -41.99 -30.87
CA SER A 128 -21.71 -42.72 -31.07
C SER A 128 -21.71 -43.94 -30.18
N THR A 129 -21.64 -45.07 -30.87
CA THR A 129 -21.49 -46.46 -30.45
C THR A 129 -20.36 -46.68 -29.46
#